data_AF-A0A316R9S4-F1
#
_entry.id   AF-A0A316R9S4-F1
#
_cell.length_a   1.000
_cell.length_b   1.000
_cell.length_c   1.000
_cell.angle_alpha   90.00
_cell.angle_beta   90.00
_cell.angle_gamma   90.00
#
_symmetry.space_group_name_H-M   'P 1'
#
loop_
_entity.id
_entity.type
_entity.pdbx_description
1 polymer ?
#
loop_
_entity_poly.entity_id
_entity_poly.type
_entity_poly.pdbx_seq_one_letter_code
_entity_poly.pdbx_strand_id
1 'polypeptide(L)'
;MFTVITIMIAGILAGLALKRHPVSGFIQNLVSPAIWLLLFLLGLSVGSDPSIMDNLLPLGRYSLFLATAGVIGSALAALAIWRLFFKKVPRK
;
A
#
# COMPACT_ATOMS: atom_id res chain seq x y z
N MET A 1 14.22 14.84 0.61
CA MET A 1 13.94 13.40 0.85
C MET A 1 13.61 13.17 2.33
N PHE A 2 14.56 13.34 3.25
CA PHE A 2 14.33 13.15 4.70
C PHE A 2 13.17 13.98 5.25
N THR A 3 13.06 15.27 4.88
CA THR A 3 11.97 16.14 5.34
C THR A 3 10.58 15.59 5.00
N VAL A 4 10.42 15.04 3.79
CA VAL A 4 9.16 14.43 3.33
C VAL A 4 8.86 13.18 4.14
N ILE A 5 9.87 12.35 4.39
CA ILE A 5 9.75 11.13 5.20
C ILE A 5 9.33 11.48 6.64
N THR A 6 9.96 12.48 7.26
CA THR A 6 9.63 12.92 8.62
C THR A 6 8.22 13.46 8.72
N ILE A 7 7.77 14.27 7.75
CA ILE A 7 6.41 14.79 7.70
C ILE A 7 5.39 13.64 7.53
N MET A 8 5.70 12.65 6.69
CA MET A 8 4.83 11.49 6.47
C MET A 8 4.68 10.63 7.73
N ILE A 9 5.79 10.37 8.43
CA ILE A 9 5.80 9.65 9.72
C ILE A 9 5.01 10.43 10.77
N ALA A 10 5.23 11.75 10.88
CA ALA A 10 4.50 12.61 11.80
C ALA A 10 2.98 12.58 11.52
N GLY A 11 2.57 12.63 10.25
CA GLY A 11 1.17 12.53 9.84
C GLY A 11 0.53 11.19 10.20
N ILE A 12 1.24 10.07 10.01
CA ILE A 12 0.76 8.74 10.40
C ILE A 12 0.59 8.63 11.92
N LEU A 13 1.57 9.12 12.68
CA LEU A 13 1.52 9.11 14.15
C LEU A 13 0.37 9.99 14.67
N ALA A 14 0.18 11.18 14.09
CA ALA A 14 -0.94 12.05 14.42
C ALA A 14 -2.29 11.38 14.10
N GLY A 15 -2.42 10.73 12.93
CA GLY A 15 -3.61 9.97 12.57
C GLY A 15 -3.91 8.80 13.51
N LEU A 16 -2.87 8.10 13.97
CA LEU A 16 -3.00 7.01 14.96
C LEU A 16 -3.41 7.52 16.35
N ALA A 17 -2.87 8.66 16.80
CA ALA A 17 -3.27 9.29 18.06
C ALA A 17 -4.75 9.73 18.03
N LEU A 18 -5.20 10.28 16.89
CA LEU A 18 -6.56 10.78 16.72
C LEU A 18 -7.61 9.66 16.51
N LYS A 19 -7.20 8.48 16.04
CA LYS A 19 -8.05 7.29 15.84
C LYS A 19 -8.77 6.83 17.12
N ARG A 20 -8.25 7.14 18.31
CA ARG A 20 -8.85 6.75 19.60
C ARG A 20 -10.03 7.61 20.05
N HIS A 21 -10.31 8.74 19.38
CA HIS A 21 -11.44 9.61 19.72
C HIS A 21 -12.69 9.31 18.88
N PRO A 22 -13.92 9.53 19.41
CA PRO A 22 -15.18 9.27 18.71
C PRO A 22 -15.37 10.12 17.43
N VAL A 23 -14.57 11.17 17.24
CA VAL A 23 -14.47 11.96 15.99
C VAL A 23 -13.91 11.16 14.81
N SER A 24 -13.33 9.98 15.04
CA SER A 24 -12.86 9.08 13.97
C SER A 24 -13.98 8.62 13.03
N GLY A 25 -15.23 8.55 13.49
CA GLY A 25 -16.37 8.15 12.65
C GLY A 25 -16.69 9.20 11.57
N PHE A 26 -16.62 10.49 11.92
CA PHE A 26 -16.85 11.59 10.97
C PHE A 26 -15.72 11.68 9.93
N ILE A 27 -14.48 11.49 10.36
CA ILE A 27 -13.31 11.48 9.48
C ILE A 27 -13.38 10.31 8.49
N GLN A 28 -13.71 9.09 8.95
CA GLN A 28 -13.89 7.94 8.05
C GLN A 28 -14.95 8.18 6.98
N ASN A 29 -16.05 8.86 7.35
CA ASN A 29 -17.13 9.17 6.40
C ASN A 29 -16.70 10.18 5.33
N LEU A 30 -15.73 11.06 5.62
CA LEU A 30 -15.13 12.00 4.66
C LEU A 30 -14.00 11.36 3.82
N VAL A 31 -13.29 10.38 4.37
CA VAL A 31 -12.18 9.71 3.68
C VAL A 31 -12.68 8.92 2.46
N SER A 32 -13.80 8.20 2.58
CA SER A 32 -14.36 7.42 1.46
C SER A 32 -14.65 8.26 0.20
N PRO A 33 -15.44 9.35 0.26
CA PRO A 33 -15.66 10.21 -0.91
C PRO A 33 -14.39 10.92 -1.35
N ALA A 34 -13.47 11.25 -0.44
CA ALA A 34 -12.17 11.82 -0.81
C ALA A 34 -11.32 10.84 -1.62
N ILE A 35 -11.28 9.55 -1.26
CA ILE A 35 -10.59 8.51 -2.04
C ILE A 35 -11.23 8.38 -3.41
N TRP A 36 -12.57 8.36 -3.50
CA TRP A 36 -13.25 8.32 -4.79
C TRP A 36 -12.91 9.52 -5.68
N LEU A 37 -12.93 10.72 -5.12
CA LEU A 37 -12.59 11.94 -5.83
C LEU A 37 -11.12 11.94 -6.26
N LEU A 38 -10.21 11.53 -5.38
CA LEU A 38 -8.78 11.38 -5.70
C LEU A 38 -8.53 10.32 -6.77
N LEU A 39 -9.21 9.18 -6.72
CA LEU A 39 -9.11 8.14 -7.75
C LEU A 39 -9.66 8.63 -9.10
N PHE A 40 -10.73 9.41 -9.08
CA PHE A 40 -11.27 10.03 -10.30
C PHE A 40 -10.30 11.06 -10.90
N LEU A 41 -9.76 11.96 -10.07
CA LEU A 41 -8.75 12.93 -10.49
C LEU A 41 -7.47 12.25 -10.99
N LEU A 42 -7.03 11.18 -10.31
CA LEU A 42 -5.89 10.38 -10.74
C LEU A 42 -6.15 9.74 -12.11
N GLY A 43 -7.33 9.15 -12.31
CA GLY A 43 -7.73 8.57 -13.58
C GLY A 43 -7.75 9.59 -14.71
N LEU A 44 -8.25 10.81 -14.46
CA LEU A 44 -8.21 11.90 -15.43
C LEU A 44 -6.76 12.31 -15.77
N SER A 45 -5.94 12.53 -14.74
CA SER A 45 -4.54 12.94 -14.90
C SER A 45 -3.73 11.92 -15.71
N VAL A 46 -3.86 10.64 -15.38
CA VAL A 46 -3.22 9.53 -16.08
C VAL A 46 -3.79 9.36 -17.49
N GLY A 47 -5.10 9.57 -17.67
CA GLY A 47 -5.78 9.45 -18.95
C GLY A 47 -5.44 10.53 -19.96
N SER A 48 -5.15 11.75 -19.48
CA SER A 48 -4.78 12.89 -20.32
C SER A 48 -3.31 12.93 -20.72
N ASP A 49 -2.46 12.12 -20.09
CA ASP A 49 -1.02 12.07 -20.40
C ASP A 49 -0.73 10.97 -21.44
N PRO A 50 -0.48 11.33 -22.72
CA PRO A 50 -0.20 10.35 -23.76
C PRO A 50 1.06 9.53 -23.47
N SER A 51 2.03 10.08 -22.73
CA SER A 51 3.25 9.38 -22.34
C SER A 51 2.95 8.16 -21.47
N ILE A 52 1.96 8.27 -20.58
CA ILE A 52 1.52 7.15 -19.75
C ILE A 52 0.65 6.21 -20.59
N MET A 53 -0.31 6.75 -21.35
CA MET A 53 -1.26 5.97 -22.15
C MET A 53 -0.56 5.04 -23.15
N ASP A 54 0.44 5.54 -23.86
CA ASP A 54 1.20 4.78 -24.87
C ASP A 54 2.10 3.70 -24.23
N ASN A 55 2.49 3.91 -22.97
CA ASN A 55 3.33 2.97 -22.22
C ASN A 55 2.54 2.08 -21.25
N LEU A 56 1.20 2.17 -21.20
CA LEU A 56 0.38 1.38 -20.27
C LEU A 56 0.63 -0.12 -20.39
N LEU A 57 0.84 -0.62 -21.60
CA LEU A 57 1.08 -2.05 -21.85
C LEU A 57 2.45 -2.51 -21.27
N PRO A 58 3.58 -1.82 -21.53
CA PRO A 58 4.83 -2.03 -20.79
C PRO A 58 4.69 -1.89 -19.27
N LEU A 59 4.06 -0.82 -18.77
CA LEU A 59 3.84 -0.58 -17.33
C LEU A 59 3.07 -1.73 -16.68
N GLY A 60 2.04 -2.24 -17.36
CA GLY A 60 1.27 -3.41 -16.94
C GLY A 60 2.13 -4.67 -16.87
N ARG A 61 3.06 -4.87 -17.79
CA ARG A 61 4.00 -6.01 -17.74
C ARG A 61 4.94 -5.92 -16.55
N TYR A 62 5.50 -4.76 -16.29
CA TYR A 62 6.38 -4.55 -15.13
C TYR A 62 5.63 -4.74 -13.82
N SER A 63 4.39 -4.24 -13.72
CA SER A 63 3.58 -4.40 -12.51
C SER A 63 3.18 -5.85 -12.28
N LEU A 64 2.87 -6.62 -13.32
CA LEU A 64 2.55 -8.05 -13.22
C LEU A 64 3.76 -8.87 -12.77
N PHE A 65 4.95 -8.56 -13.32
CA PHE A 65 6.20 -9.17 -12.85
C PHE A 65 6.49 -8.81 -11.38
N LEU A 66 6.32 -7.55 -11.00
CA LEU A 66 6.55 -7.11 -9.62
C LEU A 66 5.55 -7.76 -8.64
N ALA A 67 4.29 -7.87 -9.03
CA ALA A 67 3.25 -8.51 -8.23
C ALA A 67 3.54 -10.00 -8.02
N THR A 68 3.87 -10.73 -9.09
CA THR A 68 4.22 -12.15 -9.00
C THR A 68 5.49 -12.38 -8.18
N ALA A 69 6.53 -11.58 -8.40
CA ALA A 69 7.75 -11.62 -7.59
C ALA A 69 7.46 -11.33 -6.10
N GLY A 70 6.61 -10.35 -5.81
CA GLY A 70 6.19 -10.01 -4.44
C GLY A 70 5.39 -11.12 -3.75
N VAL A 71 4.49 -11.78 -4.48
CA VAL A 71 3.73 -12.93 -3.97
C VAL A 71 4.65 -14.12 -3.70
N ILE A 72 5.53 -14.46 -4.64
CA ILE A 72 6.51 -15.55 -4.48
C ILE A 72 7.44 -15.24 -3.30
N GLY A 73 7.96 -14.01 -3.20
CA GLY A 73 8.81 -13.58 -2.10
C GLY A 73 8.11 -13.67 -0.74
N SER A 74 6.85 -13.22 -0.66
CA SER A 74 6.03 -13.31 0.56
C SER A 74 5.75 -14.76 0.96
N ALA A 75 5.44 -15.63 -0.01
CA ALA A 75 5.23 -17.06 0.23
C ALA A 75 6.52 -17.76 0.69
N LEU A 76 7.66 -17.44 0.09
CA LEU A 76 8.98 -17.96 0.49
C LEU A 76 9.35 -17.50 1.91
N ALA A 77 9.10 -16.24 2.25
CA ALA A 77 9.32 -15.72 3.59
C ALA A 77 8.45 -16.44 4.63
N ALA A 78 7.16 -16.64 4.33
CA ALA A 78 6.25 -17.42 5.17
C ALA A 78 6.73 -18.87 5.34
N LEU A 79 7.20 -19.51 4.26
CA LEU A 79 7.77 -20.86 4.30
C LEU A 79 9.08 -20.92 5.11
N ALA A 80 9.93 -19.90 5.01
CA ALA A 80 11.16 -19.80 5.79
C ALA A 80 10.85 -19.68 7.28
N ILE A 81 9.90 -18.83 7.66
CA ILE A 81 9.42 -18.70 9.04
C ILE A 81 8.86 -20.05 9.53
N TRP A 82 8.02 -20.70 8.72
CA TRP A 82 7.47 -22.02 9.04
C TRP A 82 8.56 -23.07 9.27
N ARG A 83 9.56 -23.16 8.39
CA ARG A 83 10.64 -24.14 8.50
C ARG A 83 11.60 -23.86 9.66
N LEU A 84 11.86 -22.60 9.97
CA LEU A 84 12.79 -22.20 11.04
C LEU A 84 12.17 -22.28 12.43
N PHE A 85 10.92 -21.82 12.59
CA PHE A 85 10.25 -21.78 13.89
C PHE A 85 9.40 -23.02 14.17
N PHE A 86 8.62 -23.53 13.20
CA PHE A 86 7.68 -24.64 13.47
C PHE A 86 8.31 -26.03 13.30
N LYS A 87 9.36 -26.18 12.48
CA LYS A 87 10.05 -27.48 12.32
C LYS A 87 11.03 -27.82 13.47
N LYS A 88 11.31 -26.86 14.36
CA LYS A 88 12.21 -27.01 15.54
C LYS A 88 11.48 -27.00 16.88
N VAL A 89 10.15 -27.14 16.92
CA VAL A 89 9.45 -27.47 18.16
C VAL A 89 9.25 -28.99 18.18
N PRO A 90 10.18 -29.78 18.75
CA PRO A 90 9.79 -31.08 19.26
C PRO A 90 8.69 -30.80 20.28
N ARG A 91 7.48 -31.31 20.01
CA ARG A 91 6.43 -31.41 21.03
C ARG A 91 7.08 -32.04 22.27
N LYS A 92 7.16 -31.27 23.35
CA LYS A 92 7.13 -31.83 24.70
C LYS A 92 5.68 -32.02 25.08
#